data_AF-A0A1G2NFH6-F1
#
_entry.id   AF-A0A1G2NFH6-F1
#
_cell.length_a   1.000
_cell.length_b   1.000
_cell.length_c   1.000
_cell.angle_alpha   90.00
_cell.angle_beta   90.00
_cell.angle_gamma   90.00
#
_symmetry.space_group_name_H-M   'P 1'
#
loop_
_entity.id
_entity.type
_entity.pdbx_description
1 polymer ?
#
loop_
_entity_poly.entity_id
_entity_poly.type
_entity_poly.pdbx_seq_one_letter_code
_entity_poly.pdbx_strand_id
1 'polypeptide(L)'
;MQKVIVVLIAFVLLTVSCTDPYRNEDVATIEEKQKIADEIIYKITYIKDPRTGLCFAYIWINQGGPSITCVPEETVPKEMLKTAVLR
;
A
#
# COMPACT_ATOMS: atom_id res chain seq x y z
N MET A 1 -6.77 9.21 50.68
CA MET A 1 -6.77 10.21 49.60
C MET A 1 -5.56 10.08 48.65
N GLN A 2 -4.34 9.91 49.16
CA GLN A 2 -3.12 9.77 48.33
C GLN A 2 -3.14 8.62 47.32
N LYS A 3 -3.71 7.45 47.67
CA LYS A 3 -3.82 6.29 46.76
C LYS A 3 -4.74 6.53 45.56
N VAL A 4 -5.74 7.40 45.69
CA VAL A 4 -6.71 7.71 44.62
C VAL A 4 -6.08 8.62 43.56
N ILE A 5 -5.21 9.54 44.00
CA ILE A 5 -4.49 10.47 43.12
C ILE A 5 -3.50 9.73 42.22
N VAL A 6 -2.80 8.72 42.76
CA VAL A 6 -1.85 7.91 41.99
C VAL A 6 -2.54 7.10 40.89
N VAL A 7 -3.73 6.56 41.17
CA VAL A 7 -4.51 5.79 40.18
C VAL A 7 -5.03 6.70 39.07
N LEU A 8 -5.47 7.91 39.39
CA LEU A 8 -5.93 8.89 38.39
C LEU A 8 -4.78 9.35 37.48
N ILE A 9 -3.59 9.58 38.02
CA ILE A 9 -2.40 9.95 37.23
C ILE A 9 -1.98 8.80 36.31
N ALA A 10 -1.99 7.55 36.79
CA ALA A 10 -1.70 6.38 35.97
C ALA A 10 -2.72 6.17 34.85
N PHE A 11 -4.00 6.42 35.13
CA PHE A 11 -5.08 6.29 34.14
C PHE A 11 -4.98 7.37 33.04
N VAL A 12 -4.62 8.60 33.39
CA VAL A 12 -4.38 9.69 32.42
C VAL A 12 -3.13 9.43 31.57
N LEU A 13 -2.07 8.85 32.12
CA LEU A 13 -0.87 8.48 31.34
C LEU A 13 -1.13 7.31 30.38
N LEU A 14 -2.00 6.38 30.76
CA LEU A 14 -2.39 5.24 29.92
C LEU A 14 -3.30 5.65 28.75
N THR A 15 -4.15 6.67 28.90
CA THR A 15 -4.99 7.17 27.81
C THR A 15 -4.23 8.03 26.80
N VAL A 16 -3.09 8.61 27.19
CA VAL A 16 -2.22 9.39 26.27
C VAL A 16 -1.38 8.48 25.36
N SER A 17 -1.21 7.20 25.68
CA SER A 17 -0.44 6.25 24.84
C SER A 17 -1.21 5.68 23.64
N CYS A 18 -2.47 6.10 23.42
CA CYS A 18 -3.26 5.73 22.25
C CYS A 18 -3.51 6.90 21.28
N THR A 19 -2.70 7.96 21.31
CA THR A 19 -2.61 8.85 20.15
C THR A 19 -1.83 8.12 19.07
N ASP A 20 -2.55 7.48 18.15
CA ASP A 20 -2.00 7.01 16.89
C ASP A 20 -1.31 8.21 16.19
N PRO A 21 0.03 8.24 16.08
CA PRO A 21 0.73 9.36 15.46
C PRO A 21 0.58 9.38 13.93
N TYR A 22 -0.13 8.40 13.34
CA TYR A 22 -0.30 8.25 11.89
C TYR A 22 -1.70 8.62 11.39
N ARG A 23 -2.21 9.79 11.77
CA ARG A 23 -3.35 10.37 11.05
C ARG A 23 -3.16 11.84 10.72
N ASN A 24 -2.02 12.18 10.12
CA ASN A 24 -2.05 13.16 9.05
C ASN A 24 -2.38 12.37 7.79
N GLU A 25 -3.63 12.43 7.35
CA GLU A 25 -3.93 12.19 5.94
C GLU A 25 -3.11 13.22 5.16
N ASP A 26 -1.96 12.80 4.63
CA ASP A 26 -1.23 13.56 3.64
C ASP A 26 -2.20 13.82 2.49
N VAL A 27 -2.84 15.00 2.49
CA VAL A 27 -3.63 15.47 1.37
C VAL A 27 -2.62 15.85 0.29
N ALA A 28 -2.03 14.84 -0.34
CA ALA A 28 -1.23 15.03 -1.54
C ALA A 28 -2.06 15.83 -2.54
N THR A 29 -1.48 16.93 -3.01
CA THR A 29 -2.04 17.77 -4.05
C THR A 29 -2.33 16.93 -5.30
N ILE A 30 -3.20 17.43 -6.18
CA ILE A 30 -3.48 16.75 -7.45
C ILE A 30 -2.19 16.55 -8.26
N GLU A 31 -1.28 17.53 -8.22
CA GLU A 31 0.02 17.47 -8.88
C GLU A 31 0.93 16.37 -8.31
N GLU A 32 1.00 16.26 -6.98
CA GLU A 32 1.77 15.18 -6.33
C GLU A 32 1.20 13.79 -6.65
N LYS A 33 -0.12 13.65 -6.65
CA LYS A 33 -0.80 12.40 -7.05
C LYS A 33 -0.50 12.04 -8.50
N GLN A 34 -0.52 13.02 -9.39
CA GLN A 34 -0.20 12.80 -10.80
C GLN A 34 1.26 12.39 -10.98
N LYS A 35 2.20 13.06 -10.29
CA LYS A 35 3.61 12.69 -10.31
C LYS A 35 3.83 11.24 -9.84
N ILE A 36 3.16 10.84 -8.75
CA ILE A 36 3.22 9.46 -8.27
C ILE A 36 2.67 8.49 -9.33
N ALA A 37 1.54 8.82 -9.96
CA ALA A 37 0.96 7.99 -11.01
C ALA A 37 1.90 7.83 -12.21
N ASP A 38 2.51 8.92 -12.66
CA ASP A 38 3.47 8.94 -13.76
C ASP A 38 4.73 8.12 -13.43
N GLU A 39 5.17 8.13 -12.17
CA GLU A 39 6.30 7.29 -11.74
C GLU A 39 5.93 5.80 -11.63
N ILE A 40 4.70 5.49 -11.21
CA ILE A 40 4.22 4.12 -10.99
C ILE A 40 3.92 3.42 -12.31
N ILE A 41 3.30 4.10 -13.27
CA ILE A 41 2.76 3.46 -14.49
C ILE A 41 3.83 2.72 -15.30
N TYR A 42 5.08 3.22 -15.29
CA TYR A 42 6.20 2.59 -15.98
C TYR A 42 6.92 1.51 -15.17
N LYS A 43 6.57 1.34 -13.89
CA LYS A 43 7.17 0.36 -12.96
C LYS A 43 6.30 -0.86 -12.72
N ILE A 44 5.03 -0.83 -13.13
CA ILE A 44 4.12 -1.98 -12.98
C ILE A 44 4.57 -3.10 -13.93
N THR A 45 4.71 -4.29 -13.37
CA THR A 45 4.93 -5.53 -14.12
C THR A 45 3.62 -6.30 -14.21
N TYR A 46 3.19 -6.59 -15.43
CA TYR A 46 2.01 -7.42 -15.69
C TYR A 46 2.42 -8.85 -16.01
N ILE A 47 1.85 -9.81 -15.28
CA ILE A 47 2.22 -11.23 -15.35
C ILE A 47 0.98 -12.09 -15.52
N LYS A 48 0.97 -12.96 -16.53
CA LYS A 48 -0.04 -14.02 -16.69
C LYS A 48 0.47 -15.35 -16.13
N ASP A 49 -0.28 -15.97 -15.24
CA ASP A 49 -0.04 -17.34 -14.80
C ASP A 49 -0.63 -18.32 -15.84
N PRO A 50 0.18 -19.10 -16.57
CA PRO A 50 -0.32 -20.00 -17.60
C PRO A 50 -1.13 -21.18 -17.03
N ARG A 51 -1.03 -21.48 -15.74
CA ARG A 51 -1.75 -22.61 -15.11
C ARG A 51 -3.21 -22.27 -14.84
N THR A 52 -3.47 -21.02 -14.47
CA THR A 52 -4.79 -20.53 -14.05
C THR A 52 -5.41 -19.57 -15.05
N GLY A 53 -4.60 -18.98 -15.94
CA GLY A 53 -5.00 -17.92 -16.85
C GLY A 53 -5.11 -16.54 -16.20
N LEU A 54 -4.84 -16.42 -14.88
CA LEU A 54 -4.97 -15.15 -14.15
C LEU A 54 -3.85 -14.17 -14.51
N CYS A 55 -4.22 -12.88 -14.60
CA CYS A 55 -3.28 -11.78 -14.80
C CYS A 55 -3.11 -10.97 -13.51
N PHE A 56 -1.87 -10.62 -13.20
CA PHE A 56 -1.49 -9.86 -12.02
C PHE A 56 -0.74 -8.59 -12.43
N ALA A 57 -1.08 -7.47 -11.79
CA ALA A 57 -0.27 -6.27 -11.77
C ALA A 57 0.55 -6.27 -10.47
N TYR A 58 1.87 -6.20 -10.60
CA TYR A 58 2.81 -6.17 -9.48
C TYR A 58 3.67 -4.92 -9.54
N ILE A 59 3.91 -4.31 -8.39
CA ILE A 59 4.88 -3.22 -8.25
C ILE A 59 5.61 -3.36 -6.92
N TRP A 60 6.89 -2.98 -6.91
CA TRP A 60 7.65 -2.81 -5.68
C TRP A 60 8.23 -1.40 -5.64
N ILE A 61 7.77 -0.60 -4.69
CA ILE A 61 8.29 0.74 -4.41
C ILE A 61 9.15 0.65 -3.15
N ASN A 62 10.39 1.15 -3.19
CA ASN A 62 11.36 1.00 -2.08
C ASN A 62 10.82 1.41 -0.70
N GLN A 63 9.97 2.44 -0.63
CA GLN A 63 9.36 2.91 0.62
C GLN A 63 7.94 2.37 0.87
N GLY A 64 7.28 1.81 -0.15
CA GLY A 64 5.90 1.30 -0.06
C GLY A 64 5.79 -0.23 0.04
N GLY A 65 6.90 -0.95 -0.17
CA GLY A 65 6.91 -2.41 -0.21
C GLY A 65 6.32 -2.98 -1.50
N PRO A 66 6.13 -4.32 -1.56
CA PRO A 66 5.49 -4.99 -2.68
C PRO A 66 3.97 -4.80 -2.63
N SER A 67 3.37 -4.52 -3.78
CA SER A 67 1.92 -4.51 -3.98
C SER A 67 1.56 -5.38 -5.18
N ILE A 68 0.45 -6.10 -5.06
CA ILE A 68 -0.05 -7.01 -6.10
C ILE A 68 -1.57 -6.95 -6.16
N THR A 69 -2.12 -6.96 -7.37
CA THR A 69 -3.56 -7.10 -7.60
C THR A 69 -3.84 -7.97 -8.82
N CYS A 70 -4.99 -8.63 -8.83
CA CYS A 70 -5.51 -9.24 -10.06
C CYS A 70 -6.04 -8.15 -10.99
N VAL A 71 -5.85 -8.34 -12.29
CA VAL A 71 -6.41 -7.47 -13.34
C VAL A 71 -7.03 -8.32 -14.46
N PRO A 72 -8.08 -7.84 -15.14
CA PRO A 72 -8.57 -8.48 -16.36
C PRO A 72 -7.48 -8.48 -17.44
N GLU A 73 -7.38 -9.54 -18.24
CA GLU A 73 -6.37 -9.64 -19.29
C GLU A 73 -6.60 -8.60 -20.41
N GLU A 74 -7.87 -8.36 -20.73
CA GLU A 74 -8.30 -7.46 -21.79
C GLU A 74 -8.00 -5.97 -21.53
N THR A 75 -7.69 -5.60 -20.28
CA THR A 75 -7.33 -4.23 -19.92
C THR A 75 -5.83 -3.99 -19.92
N VAL A 76 -5.02 -5.04 -20.09
CA VAL A 76 -3.55 -4.94 -20.12
C VAL A 76 -3.07 -4.86 -21.57
N PRO A 77 -2.27 -3.84 -21.95
CA PRO A 77 -1.64 -3.80 -23.26
C PRO A 77 -0.80 -5.06 -23.50
N LYS A 78 -0.98 -5.70 -24.65
CA LYS A 78 -0.37 -7.01 -24.96
C LYS A 78 1.15 -6.97 -24.91
N GLU A 79 1.74 -5.84 -25.30
CA GLU A 79 3.16 -5.56 -25.26
C GLU A 79 3.74 -5.45 -23.84
N MET A 80 2.88 -5.21 -22.84
CA MET A 80 3.28 -5.13 -21.43
C MET A 80 3.07 -6.46 -20.67
N LEU A 81 2.20 -7.34 -21.18
CA LEU A 81 1.85 -8.60 -20.52
C LEU A 81 2.91 -9.68 -20.75
N LYS A 82 3.50 -10.17 -19.66
CA LYS A 82 4.46 -11.28 -19.69
C LYS A 82 3.82 -12.57 -19.21
N THR A 83 3.97 -13.66 -19.95
CA THR A 83 3.58 -15.00 -19.45
C THR A 83 4.68 -15.55 -18.54
N ALA A 84 4.32 -15.97 -17.33
CA ALA A 84 5.26 -16.59 -16.41
C ALA A 84 5.85 -17.88 -17.01
N VAL A 85 7.16 -18.05 -16.88
CA VAL A 85 7.85 -19.27 -17.31
C VAL A 85 7.74 -20.32 -16.21
N LEU A 86 7.17 -21.48 -16.54
CA LEU A 86 7.16 -22.64 -15.67
C LEU A 86 8.59 -23.22 -15.66
N ARG A 87 9.22 -23.22 -14.49
CA ARG A 87 10.50 -23.91 -14.25
C ARG A 87 10.24 -25.24 -13.57
#